data_AF-A0AAE3KFU6-F1
#
_entry.id   AF-A0AAE3KFU6-F1
#
_cell.length_a   1.000
_cell.length_b   1.000
_cell.length_c   1.000
_cell.angle_alpha   90.00
_cell.angle_beta   90.00
_cell.angle_gamma   90.00
#
_symmetry.space_group_name_H-M   'P 1'
#
loop_
_entity.id
_entity.type
_entity.pdbx_description
1 polymer ?
#
loop_
_entity_poly.entity_id
_entity_poly.type
_entity_poly.pdbx_seq_one_letter_code
_entity_poly.pdbx_strand_id
1 'polypeptide(L)'
;MVAIIGVAGLAFAINALICRREFLWCVGLATTAGAAITYAMGLYMLWFDDGPHNLVRADDTGLVIGMMVLIGAFWGAVAGVCVWLIASIPGYFRKGTRALAVAADEGGRRAREDKAREASAYAQIADEIDSGRLERGTWVQAFERAGGDKARAEAEYIRLRKGQMLRR
;
A
#
# COMPACT_ATOMS: atom_id res chain seq x y z
N MET A 1 -11.00 -16.85 25.55
CA MET A 1 -10.84 -16.42 24.15
C MET A 1 -9.83 -15.28 23.95
N VAL A 2 -9.74 -14.29 24.85
CA VAL A 2 -8.81 -13.14 24.73
C VAL A 2 -7.32 -13.53 24.66
N ALA A 3 -6.90 -14.58 25.36
CA ALA A 3 -5.50 -15.05 25.35
C ALA A 3 -5.02 -15.62 23.99
N ILE A 4 -5.94 -16.14 23.16
CA ILE A 4 -5.58 -16.77 21.86
C ILE A 4 -5.28 -15.70 20.81
N ILE A 5 -5.98 -14.56 20.86
CA ILE A 5 -5.77 -13.44 19.95
C ILE A 5 -4.41 -12.77 20.20
N GLY A 6 -3.98 -12.69 21.47
CA GLY A 6 -2.67 -12.15 21.84
C GLY A 6 -1.49 -13.00 21.34
N VAL A 7 -1.58 -14.33 21.44
CA VAL A 7 -0.53 -15.25 20.99
C VAL A 7 -0.45 -15.31 19.45
N ALA A 8 -1.60 -15.25 18.76
CA ALA A 8 -1.63 -15.15 17.30
C ALA A 8 -1.02 -13.83 16.80
N GLY A 9 -1.27 -12.72 17.49
CA GLY A 9 -0.65 -11.43 17.21
C GLY A 9 0.87 -11.44 17.42
N LEU A 10 1.36 -12.12 18.46
CA LEU A 10 2.79 -12.26 18.73
C LEU A 10 3.49 -13.14 17.67
N ALA A 11 2.89 -14.27 17.29
CA ALA A 11 3.41 -15.14 16.24
C ALA A 11 3.46 -14.43 14.87
N PHE A 12 2.44 -13.63 14.56
CA PHE A 12 2.40 -12.82 13.35
C PHE A 12 3.43 -11.69 13.37
N ALA A 13 3.64 -11.04 14.52
CA ALA A 13 4.66 -10.00 14.69
C ALA A 13 6.10 -10.57 14.55
N ILE A 14 6.35 -11.78 15.06
CA ILE A 14 7.63 -12.48 14.88
C ILE A 14 7.86 -12.83 13.40
N ASN A 15 6.83 -13.34 12.71
CA ASN A 15 6.91 -13.64 11.27
C ASN A 15 7.12 -12.37 10.42
N ALA A 16 6.48 -11.26 10.79
CA ALA A 16 6.65 -9.96 10.13
C ALA A 16 8.03 -9.33 10.38
N LEU A 17 8.63 -9.57 11.55
CA LEU A 17 10.02 -9.19 11.86
C LEU A 17 11.02 -9.88 10.92
N ILE A 18 10.71 -11.13 10.51
CA ILE A 18 11.54 -11.92 9.60
C ILE A 18 11.39 -11.42 8.14
N CYS A 19 10.20 -10.97 7.74
CA CYS A 19 9.90 -10.58 6.34
C CYS A 19 10.23 -9.13 5.94
N ARG A 20 10.84 -8.31 6.83
CA ARG A 20 11.45 -6.96 6.60
C ARG A 20 10.60 -5.83 5.98
N ARG A 21 9.50 -6.10 5.26
CA ARG A 21 8.76 -5.10 4.48
C ARG A 21 7.40 -4.72 5.07
N GLU A 22 6.86 -5.53 5.98
CA GLU A 22 5.51 -5.34 6.54
C GLU A 22 5.49 -4.94 8.03
N PHE A 23 6.67 -4.75 8.64
CA PHE A 23 6.79 -4.47 10.08
C PHE A 23 5.99 -3.24 10.54
N LEU A 24 5.99 -2.15 9.75
CA LEU A 24 5.21 -0.94 10.04
C LEU A 24 3.68 -1.19 9.99
N TRP A 25 3.22 -2.03 9.07
CA TRP A 25 1.81 -2.41 8.97
C TRP A 25 1.39 -3.28 10.16
N CYS A 26 2.25 -4.19 10.60
CA CYS A 26 1.99 -5.04 11.75
C CYS A 26 1.96 -4.24 13.07
N VAL A 27 2.85 -3.27 13.24
CA VAL A 27 2.83 -2.36 14.41
C VAL A 27 1.56 -1.49 14.39
N GLY A 28 1.17 -0.96 13.23
CA GLY A 28 -0.08 -0.22 13.05
C GLY A 28 -1.33 -1.06 13.35
N LEU A 29 -1.35 -2.32 12.88
CA LEU A 29 -2.45 -3.25 13.18
C LEU A 29 -2.52 -3.63 14.66
N ALA A 30 -1.37 -3.91 15.29
CA ALA A 30 -1.32 -4.28 16.71
C ALA A 30 -1.82 -3.12 17.62
N THR A 31 -1.42 -1.89 17.30
CA THR A 31 -1.87 -0.70 18.05
C THR A 31 -3.34 -0.41 17.82
N THR A 32 -3.83 -0.51 16.58
CA THR A 32 -5.25 -0.28 16.25
C THR A 32 -6.15 -1.35 16.88
N ALA A 33 -5.72 -2.63 16.87
CA ALA A 33 -6.46 -3.73 17.51
C ALA A 33 -6.50 -3.57 19.03
N GLY A 34 -5.39 -3.18 19.66
CA GLY A 34 -5.35 -2.89 21.10
C GLY A 34 -6.34 -1.78 21.49
N ALA A 35 -6.33 -0.66 20.75
CA ALA A 35 -7.25 0.45 20.98
C ALA A 35 -8.73 0.05 20.79
N ALA A 36 -9.03 -0.73 19.74
CA ALA A 36 -10.38 -1.22 19.47
C ALA A 36 -10.91 -2.13 20.59
N ILE A 37 -10.06 -3.01 21.14
CA ILE A 37 -10.43 -3.90 22.26
C ILE A 37 -10.71 -3.08 23.52
N THR A 38 -9.86 -2.10 23.85
CA THR A 38 -10.08 -1.22 25.01
C THR A 38 -11.37 -0.42 24.85
N TYR A 39 -11.65 0.10 23.65
CA TYR A 39 -12.86 0.87 23.37
C TYR A 39 -14.13 0.01 23.42
N ALA A 40 -14.10 -1.20 22.85
CA ALA A 40 -15.22 -2.14 22.90
C ALA A 40 -15.54 -2.58 24.34
N MET A 41 -14.52 -2.78 25.17
CA MET A 41 -14.70 -3.12 26.58
C MET A 41 -15.33 -1.97 27.36
N GLY A 42 -14.90 -0.73 27.12
CA GLY A 42 -15.51 0.46 27.74
C GLY A 42 -16.98 0.65 27.36
N LEU A 43 -17.31 0.46 26.08
CA LEU A 43 -18.69 0.47 25.58
C LEU A 43 -19.55 -0.63 26.18
N TYR A 44 -19.02 -1.85 26.30
CA TYR A 44 -19.74 -2.98 26.87
C TYR A 44 -20.13 -2.71 28.34
N MET A 45 -19.26 -2.05 29.11
CA MET A 45 -19.57 -1.69 30.50
C MET A 45 -20.59 -0.57 30.61
N LEU A 46 -20.53 0.46 29.76
CA LEU A 46 -21.55 1.51 29.72
C LEU A 46 -22.93 0.95 29.34
N TRP A 47 -22.97 -0.02 28.41
CA TRP A 47 -24.22 -0.61 27.96
C TRP A 47 -24.87 -1.51 29.01
N PHE A 48 -24.08 -2.16 29.86
CA PHE A 48 -24.62 -2.99 30.93
C PHE A 48 -25.15 -2.19 32.12
N ASP A 49 -24.74 -0.94 32.32
CA ASP A 49 -25.12 -0.13 33.50
C ASP A 49 -26.63 0.22 33.56
N ASP A 50 -27.34 0.22 32.42
CA ASP A 50 -28.76 0.61 32.33
C ASP A 50 -29.77 -0.56 32.43
N GLY A 51 -29.32 -1.79 32.70
CA GLY A 51 -30.19 -2.97 32.79
C GLY A 51 -30.85 -3.14 34.18
N PRO A 52 -32.18 -3.36 34.29
CA PRO A 52 -32.91 -3.50 35.57
C PRO A 52 -32.59 -4.77 36.40
N HIS A 53 -31.53 -5.51 36.06
CA HIS A 53 -31.15 -6.78 36.70
C HIS A 53 -29.66 -6.86 37.08
N ASN A 54 -28.99 -5.73 37.37
CA ASN A 54 -27.58 -5.76 37.74
C ASN A 54 -27.35 -5.93 39.25
N LEU A 55 -26.95 -7.14 39.61
CA LEU A 55 -26.35 -7.54 40.89
C LEU A 55 -24.84 -7.21 40.94
N VAL A 56 -24.38 -6.10 40.36
CA VAL A 56 -23.00 -5.64 40.58
C VAL A 56 -23.02 -4.80 41.85
N ARG A 57 -22.60 -5.41 42.96
CA ARG A 57 -22.47 -4.76 44.26
C ARG A 57 -21.50 -3.59 44.11
N ALA A 58 -21.83 -2.44 44.69
CA ALA A 58 -21.00 -1.23 44.64
C ALA A 58 -19.53 -1.49 45.05
N ASP A 59 -19.29 -2.52 45.87
CA ASP A 59 -17.97 -2.93 46.35
C ASP A 59 -17.04 -3.50 45.25
N ASP A 60 -17.57 -3.96 44.11
CA ASP A 60 -16.77 -4.57 43.03
C ASP A 60 -16.29 -3.56 41.98
N THR A 61 -16.77 -2.31 42.03
CA THR A 61 -16.36 -1.24 41.10
C THR A 61 -14.87 -0.91 41.20
N GLY A 62 -14.30 -0.99 42.39
CA GLY A 62 -12.86 -0.78 42.61
C GLY A 62 -11.98 -1.84 41.92
N LEU A 63 -12.45 -3.10 41.87
CA LEU A 63 -11.74 -4.19 41.21
C LEU A 63 -11.70 -3.96 39.69
N VAL A 64 -12.82 -3.53 39.11
CA VAL A 64 -12.94 -3.28 37.67
C VAL A 64 -12.04 -2.12 37.24
N ILE A 65 -12.09 -1.00 37.97
CA ILE A 65 -11.23 0.16 37.69
C ILE A 65 -9.76 -0.21 37.83
N GLY A 66 -9.39 -0.97 38.88
CA GLY A 66 -8.03 -1.47 39.06
C GLY A 66 -7.56 -2.34 37.89
N MET A 67 -8.42 -3.21 37.37
CA MET A 67 -8.10 -4.07 36.23
C MET A 67 -7.91 -3.26 34.93
N MET A 68 -8.69 -2.19 34.71
CA MET A 68 -8.52 -1.31 33.54
C MET A 68 -7.18 -0.55 33.58
N VAL A 69 -6.78 -0.04 34.75
CA VAL A 69 -5.50 0.65 34.92
C VAL A 69 -4.33 -0.30 34.64
N LEU A 70 -4.41 -1.55 35.11
CA LEU A 70 -3.37 -2.56 34.85
C LEU A 70 -3.27 -2.93 33.37
N ILE A 71 -4.40 -3.06 32.68
CA ILE A 71 -4.42 -3.33 31.23
C ILE A 71 -3.81 -2.16 30.46
N GLY A 72 -4.18 -0.92 30.80
CA GLY A 72 -3.62 0.28 30.19
C GLY A 72 -2.10 0.39 30.40
N ALA A 73 -1.63 0.14 31.63
CA ALA A 73 -0.21 0.15 31.96
C ALA A 73 0.57 -0.94 31.22
N PHE A 74 -0.01 -2.14 31.08
CA PHE A 74 0.60 -3.23 30.32
C PHE A 74 0.79 -2.87 28.84
N TRP A 75 -0.24 -2.33 28.18
CA TRP A 75 -0.13 -1.91 26.78
C TRP A 75 0.82 -0.72 26.59
N GLY A 76 0.83 0.23 27.54
CA GLY A 76 1.80 1.33 27.55
C GLY A 76 3.24 0.84 27.62
N ALA A 77 3.52 -0.16 28.47
CA ALA A 77 4.84 -0.78 28.58
C ALA A 77 5.23 -1.52 27.28
N VAL A 78 4.31 -2.28 26.68
CA VAL A 78 4.55 -2.96 25.40
C VAL A 78 4.87 -1.96 24.29
N ALA A 79 4.09 -0.88 24.15
CA ALA A 79 4.34 0.17 23.17
C ALA A 79 5.70 0.86 23.42
N GLY A 80 6.04 1.15 24.68
CA GLY A 80 7.32 1.71 25.06
C GLY A 80 8.51 0.82 24.67
N VAL A 81 8.42 -0.49 24.93
CA VAL A 81 9.44 -1.47 24.53
C VAL A 81 9.55 -1.57 23.02
N CYS A 82 8.43 -1.56 22.27
CA CYS A 82 8.46 -1.56 20.80
C CYS A 82 9.16 -0.32 20.24
N VAL A 83 8.82 0.88 20.72
CA VAL A 83 9.46 2.13 20.28
C VAL A 83 10.94 2.12 20.64
N TRP A 84 11.29 1.68 21.85
CA TRP A 84 12.67 1.57 22.29
C TRP A 84 13.46 0.59 21.42
N LEU A 85 12.92 -0.58 21.09
CA LEU A 85 13.56 -1.55 20.19
C LEU A 85 13.76 -0.97 18.79
N ILE A 86 12.77 -0.26 18.24
CA ILE A 86 12.87 0.39 16.93
C ILE A 86 13.96 1.47 16.93
N ALA A 87 14.03 2.28 17.99
CA ALA A 87 15.03 3.34 18.15
C ALA A 87 16.44 2.79 18.43
N SER A 88 16.53 1.63 19.10
CA SER A 88 17.78 1.03 19.55
C SER A 88 18.53 0.27 18.47
N ILE A 89 17.96 0.05 17.27
CA ILE A 89 18.68 -0.58 16.15
C ILE A 89 19.37 0.53 15.33
N PRO A 90 20.67 0.79 15.55
CA PRO A 90 21.36 1.89 14.89
C PRO A 90 21.66 1.47 13.44
N GLY A 91 21.12 2.21 12.47
CA GLY A 91 21.46 2.03 11.05
C GLY A 91 20.48 1.23 10.19
N TYR A 92 19.40 0.68 10.76
CA TYR A 92 18.37 -0.03 9.97
C TYR A 92 17.66 0.91 8.99
N PHE A 93 17.27 2.10 9.47
CA PHE A 93 16.62 3.12 8.63
C PHE A 93 17.58 3.76 7.62
N ARG A 94 18.87 3.90 7.95
CA ARG A 94 19.85 4.59 7.08
C ARG A 94 20.22 3.80 5.83
N LYS A 95 20.21 2.46 5.89
CA LYS A 95 20.47 1.61 4.73
C LYS A 95 19.21 1.42 3.88
N GLY A 96 18.04 1.30 4.50
CA GLY A 96 16.76 1.16 3.79
C GLY A 96 16.39 2.40 2.96
N THR A 97 16.56 3.61 3.51
CA THR A 97 16.20 4.85 2.81
C THR A 97 17.08 5.12 1.59
N ARG A 98 18.37 4.75 1.63
CA ARG A 98 19.27 4.88 0.47
C ARG A 98 18.90 3.93 -0.66
N ALA A 99 18.61 2.66 -0.34
CA ALA A 99 18.17 1.70 -1.35
C ALA A 99 16.84 2.10 -1.99
N LEU A 100 15.92 2.66 -1.20
CA LEU A 100 14.63 3.16 -1.70
C LEU A 100 14.80 4.39 -2.59
N ALA A 101 15.69 5.32 -2.21
CA ALA A 101 15.99 6.51 -3.00
C ALA A 101 16.63 6.16 -4.35
N VAL A 102 17.56 5.19 -4.39
CA VAL A 102 18.17 4.70 -5.64
C VAL A 102 17.12 4.03 -6.52
N ALA A 103 16.25 3.18 -5.96
CA ALA A 103 15.17 2.55 -6.73
C ALA A 103 14.15 3.56 -7.29
N ALA A 104 13.85 4.62 -6.52
CA ALA A 104 12.97 5.70 -6.97
C ALA A 104 13.60 6.53 -8.09
N ASP A 105 14.90 6.84 -7.98
CA ASP A 105 15.64 7.58 -9.01
C ASP A 105 15.79 6.76 -10.30
N GLU A 106 16.10 5.46 -10.18
CA GLU A 106 16.13 4.53 -11.31
C GLU A 106 14.75 4.40 -11.98
N GLY A 107 13.67 4.31 -11.20
CA GLY A 107 12.30 4.30 -11.72
C GLY A 107 11.95 5.60 -12.45
N GLY A 108 12.33 6.74 -11.90
CA GLY A 108 12.17 8.05 -12.52
C GLY A 108 12.96 8.17 -13.83
N ARG A 109 14.19 7.64 -13.86
CA ARG A 109 15.04 7.63 -15.06
C ARG A 109 14.44 6.77 -16.17
N ARG A 110 14.01 5.54 -15.85
CA ARG A 110 13.33 4.65 -16.81
C ARG A 110 12.07 5.28 -17.37
N ALA A 111 11.23 5.88 -16.52
CA ALA A 111 10.01 6.55 -16.98
C ALA A 111 10.30 7.75 -17.90
N ARG A 112 11.40 8.48 -17.68
CA ARG A 112 11.84 9.56 -18.58
C ARG A 112 12.37 9.02 -19.91
N GLU A 113 13.16 7.95 -19.88
CA GLU A 113 13.66 7.27 -21.08
C GLU A 113 12.51 6.72 -21.92
N ASP A 114 11.52 6.08 -21.29
CA ASP A 114 10.34 5.55 -21.97
C ASP A 114 9.51 6.67 -22.61
N LYS A 115 9.31 7.79 -21.90
CA LYS A 115 8.64 8.98 -22.46
C LYS A 115 9.42 9.60 -23.62
N ALA A 116 10.75 9.66 -23.52
CA ALA A 116 11.58 10.17 -24.60
C ALA A 116 11.52 9.27 -25.84
N ARG A 117 11.55 7.95 -25.65
CA ARG A 117 11.35 6.97 -26.73
C ARG A 117 9.98 7.11 -27.36
N GLU A 118 8.92 7.22 -26.56
CA GLU A 118 7.56 7.39 -27.08
C GLU A 118 7.43 8.71 -27.87
N ALA A 119 7.99 9.81 -27.36
CA ALA A 119 8.01 11.10 -28.06
C ALA A 119 8.76 11.02 -29.40
N SER A 120 9.91 10.33 -29.45
CA SER A 120 10.65 10.12 -30.70
C SER A 120 9.86 9.28 -31.72
N ALA A 121 9.12 8.27 -31.27
CA ALA A 121 8.29 7.45 -32.13
C ALA A 121 7.15 8.28 -32.75
N TYR A 122 6.48 9.14 -31.97
CA TYR A 122 5.45 10.02 -32.52
C TYR A 122 6.00 11.04 -33.51
N ALA A 123 7.16 11.64 -33.23
CA ALA A 123 7.79 12.57 -34.16
C ALA A 123 8.10 11.90 -35.51
N GLN A 124 8.65 10.69 -35.48
CA GLN A 124 8.93 9.92 -36.70
C GLN A 124 7.65 9.56 -37.47
N ILE A 125 6.58 9.18 -36.76
CA ILE A 125 5.28 8.87 -37.40
C ILE A 125 4.68 10.12 -38.05
N ALA A 126 4.76 11.28 -37.40
CA ALA A 126 4.30 12.54 -37.97
C ALA A 126 5.06 12.86 -39.26
N ASP A 127 6.39 12.73 -39.26
CA ASP A 127 7.21 12.94 -40.47
C ASP A 127 6.86 11.94 -41.60
N GLU A 128 6.54 10.69 -41.28
CA GLU A 128 6.07 9.68 -42.26
C GLU A 128 4.75 10.10 -42.91
N ILE A 129 3.82 10.65 -42.13
CA ILE A 129 2.51 11.11 -42.60
C ILE A 129 2.67 12.37 -43.47
N ASP A 130 3.41 13.37 -42.99
CA ASP A 130 3.62 14.64 -43.69
C ASP A 130 4.40 14.45 -45.00
N SER A 131 5.37 13.53 -45.02
CA SER A 131 6.11 13.21 -46.24
C SER A 131 5.39 12.26 -47.20
N GLY A 132 4.22 11.71 -46.82
CA GLY A 132 3.47 10.74 -47.61
C GLY A 132 4.17 9.39 -47.79
N ARG A 133 5.23 9.11 -47.02
CA ARG A 133 6.04 7.88 -47.09
C ARG A 133 5.51 6.82 -46.14
N LEU A 134 4.20 6.60 -46.19
CA LEU A 134 3.52 5.62 -45.35
C LEU A 134 3.96 4.19 -45.70
N GLU A 135 4.20 3.37 -44.68
CA GLU A 135 4.51 1.96 -44.91
C GLU A 135 3.27 1.24 -45.45
N ARG A 136 3.31 0.86 -46.73
CA ARG A 136 2.17 0.32 -47.48
C ARG A 136 1.45 -0.84 -46.76
N GLY A 137 2.20 -1.78 -46.18
CA GLY A 137 1.61 -2.92 -45.47
C GLY A 137 0.82 -2.51 -44.22
N THR A 138 1.39 -1.63 -43.41
CA THR A 138 0.75 -1.13 -42.18
C THR A 138 -0.42 -0.18 -42.51
N TRP A 139 -0.28 0.63 -43.56
CA TRP A 139 -1.34 1.53 -44.02
C TRP A 139 -2.57 0.77 -44.53
N VAL A 140 -2.39 -0.26 -45.37
CA VAL A 140 -3.50 -1.07 -45.87
C VAL A 140 -4.24 -1.76 -44.72
N GLN A 141 -3.51 -2.30 -43.73
CA GLN A 141 -4.11 -2.90 -42.55
C GLN A 141 -4.93 -1.88 -41.73
N ALA A 142 -4.42 -0.66 -41.56
CA ALA A 142 -5.14 0.41 -40.88
C ALA A 142 -6.40 0.83 -41.65
N PHE A 143 -6.31 0.90 -42.99
CA PHE A 143 -7.42 1.27 -43.86
C PHE A 143 -8.54 0.23 -43.88
N GLU A 144 -8.19 -1.06 -43.90
CA GLU A 144 -9.14 -2.18 -43.76
C GLU A 144 -9.90 -2.10 -42.43
N ARG A 145 -9.18 -1.91 -41.31
CA ARG A 145 -9.78 -1.78 -39.97
C ARG A 145 -10.66 -0.55 -39.81
N ALA A 146 -10.33 0.53 -40.52
CA ALA A 146 -11.11 1.76 -40.54
C ALA A 146 -12.35 1.68 -41.45
N GLY A 147 -12.57 0.59 -42.18
CA GLY A 147 -13.70 0.45 -43.10
C GLY A 147 -13.62 1.42 -44.29
N GLY A 148 -12.42 1.83 -44.68
CA GLY A 148 -12.19 2.77 -45.79
C GLY A 148 -12.33 4.26 -45.44
N ASP A 149 -12.58 4.61 -44.17
CA ASP A 149 -12.54 6.00 -43.70
C ASP A 149 -11.09 6.45 -43.50
N LYS A 150 -10.65 7.45 -44.27
CA LYS A 150 -9.28 7.96 -44.24
C LYS A 150 -8.90 8.58 -42.89
N ALA A 151 -9.78 9.33 -42.25
CA ALA A 151 -9.48 9.98 -40.97
C ALA A 151 -9.32 8.94 -39.85
N ARG A 152 -10.14 7.89 -39.87
CA ARG A 152 -10.00 6.76 -38.96
C ARG A 152 -8.78 5.90 -39.28
N ALA A 153 -8.44 5.74 -40.56
CA ALA A 153 -7.26 4.99 -40.98
C ALA A 153 -5.95 5.66 -40.53
N GLU A 154 -5.88 6.99 -40.55
CA GLU A 154 -4.71 7.75 -40.05
C GLU A 154 -4.53 7.55 -38.53
N ALA A 155 -5.60 7.69 -37.75
CA ALA A 155 -5.55 7.43 -36.31
C ALA A 155 -5.08 5.99 -36.00
N GLU A 156 -5.55 5.04 -36.81
CA GLU A 156 -5.26 3.62 -36.60
C GLU A 156 -3.88 3.20 -37.11
N TYR A 157 -3.37 3.89 -38.14
CA TYR A 157 -1.99 3.78 -38.59
C TYR A 157 -1.02 4.22 -37.48
N ILE A 158 -1.28 5.37 -36.84
CA ILE A 158 -0.46 5.86 -35.72
C ILE A 158 -0.41 4.81 -34.61
N ARG A 159 -1.54 4.20 -34.26
CA ARG A 159 -1.64 3.16 -33.22
C ARG A 159 -0.81 1.93 -33.55
N LEU A 160 -0.95 1.40 -34.76
CA LEU A 160 -0.23 0.21 -35.22
C LEU A 160 1.28 0.48 -35.33
N ARG A 161 1.65 1.62 -35.92
CA ARG A 161 3.03 2.01 -36.16
C ARG A 161 3.80 2.25 -34.87
N LYS A 162 3.19 2.95 -33.90
CA LYS A 162 3.74 3.11 -32.56
C LYS A 162 4.01 1.75 -31.89
N GLY A 163 3.06 0.83 -32.00
CA GLY A 163 3.18 -0.52 -31.45
C GLY A 163 4.29 -1.37 -32.08
N GLN A 164 4.68 -1.08 -33.32
CA GLN A 164 5.84 -1.71 -33.98
C GLN A 164 7.16 -1.08 -33.53
N MET A 165 7.22 0.25 -33.41
CA MET A 165 8.42 0.98 -32.99
C MET A 165 8.80 0.70 -31.54
N LEU A 166 7.82 0.59 -30.64
CA LEU A 166 8.08 0.31 -29.21
C LEU A 166 8.39 -1.17 -28.92
N ARG A 167 8.23 -2.07 -29.90
CA ARG A 167 8.52 -3.51 -29.78
C ARG A 167 9.89 -3.92 -30.32
N ARG A 168 10.60 -3.03 -31.02
CA ARG A 168 11.97 -3.25 -31.51
C ARG A 168 12.98 -2.81 -30.46
#